data_AF-A0A2E9WMZ9-F1
#
_entry.id   AF-A0A2E9WMZ9-F1
#
_cell.length_a   1.000
_cell.length_b   1.000
_cell.length_c   1.000
_cell.angle_alpha   90.00
_cell.angle_beta   90.00
_cell.angle_gamma   90.00
#
_symmetry.space_group_name_H-M   'P 1'
#
loop_
_entity.id
_entity.type
_entity.pdbx_description
1 polymer ?
#
loop_
_entity_poly.entity_id
_entity_poly.type
_entity_poly.pdbx_seq_one_letter_code
_entity_poly.pdbx_strand_id
1 'polypeptide(L)'
;MRALRGELDAQKEAGGKQLQGFQDTLIEVEKNLSFYKNRVIELEESLRVLSAGGLAVGSGDTTPSGKTKAWTTYLPDLQHANGGLRLEAVYALGETGDSDVVPHLTPMLLDEDLFVRMATARMLDDLGVKSAVPALIEALDDVQGAVREAAVVALRRITGEDMGFNPVGSDVDRAKRLKAWRDWWKRKGDDFLTGR
;
A
#
# COMPACT_ATOMS: atom_id res chain seq x y z
N MET A 1 11.13 -45.81 20.14
CA MET A 1 9.73 -45.88 19.65
C MET A 1 8.88 -44.66 20.02
N ARG A 2 8.91 -44.14 21.26
CA ARG A 2 8.07 -42.99 21.68
C ARG A 2 8.51 -41.64 21.04
N ALA A 3 9.82 -41.42 20.86
CA ALA A 3 10.37 -40.21 20.24
C ALA A 3 10.04 -40.06 18.73
N LEU A 4 10.26 -41.13 17.95
CA LEU A 4 9.96 -41.17 16.51
C LEU A 4 8.47 -40.94 16.17
N ARG A 5 7.55 -41.28 17.09
CA ARG A 5 6.13 -41.01 16.91
C ARG A 5 5.79 -39.53 17.08
N GLY A 6 6.43 -38.84 18.03
CA GLY A 6 6.26 -37.41 18.24
C GLY A 6 6.76 -36.55 17.07
N GLU A 7 7.87 -36.96 16.44
CA GLU A 7 8.40 -36.26 15.25
C GLU A 7 7.46 -36.41 14.03
N LEU A 8 6.88 -37.59 13.83
CA LEU A 8 5.92 -37.81 12.74
C LEU A 8 4.62 -37.01 12.93
N ASP A 9 4.13 -36.91 14.17
CA ASP A 9 2.93 -36.14 14.48
C ASP A 9 3.18 -34.62 14.30
N ALA A 10 4.36 -34.12 14.71
CA ALA A 10 4.77 -32.73 14.49
C ALA A 10 4.91 -32.37 13.00
N GLN A 11 5.45 -33.29 12.17
CA GLN A 11 5.54 -33.09 10.72
C GLN A 11 4.17 -33.04 10.04
N LYS A 12 3.22 -33.87 10.49
CA LYS A 12 1.85 -33.83 9.98
C LYS A 12 1.13 -32.55 10.37
N GLU A 13 1.33 -32.06 11.59
CA GLU A 13 0.76 -30.80 12.05
C GLU A 13 1.34 -29.59 11.28
N ALA A 14 2.67 -29.58 11.06
CA ALA A 14 3.33 -28.56 10.27
C ALA A 14 2.85 -28.57 8.81
N GLY A 15 2.73 -29.76 8.20
CA GLY A 15 2.16 -29.92 6.85
C GLY A 15 0.71 -29.44 6.76
N GLY A 16 -0.11 -29.73 7.78
CA GLY A 16 -1.49 -29.25 7.86
C GLY A 16 -1.59 -27.73 7.95
N LYS A 17 -0.75 -27.08 8.76
CA LYS A 17 -0.69 -25.62 8.85
C LYS A 17 -0.23 -24.97 7.54
N GLN A 18 0.72 -25.58 6.84
CA GLN A 18 1.19 -25.09 5.55
C GLN A 18 0.11 -25.22 4.46
N LEU A 19 -0.63 -26.33 4.45
CA LEU A 19 -1.79 -26.51 3.56
C LEU A 19 -2.90 -25.49 3.84
N GLN A 20 -3.19 -25.23 5.12
CA GLN A 20 -4.16 -24.21 5.52
C GLN A 20 -3.75 -22.81 5.05
N GLY A 21 -2.49 -22.41 5.25
CA GLY A 21 -2.00 -21.11 4.78
C GLY A 21 -2.08 -20.95 3.25
N PHE A 22 -1.88 -22.02 2.50
CA PHE A 22 -2.09 -22.00 1.04
C PHE A 22 -3.57 -21.86 0.68
N GLN A 23 -4.47 -22.57 1.39
CA GLN A 23 -5.92 -22.45 1.19
C GLN A 23 -6.44 -21.06 1.51
N ASP A 24 -5.99 -20.45 2.60
CA ASP A 24 -6.36 -19.08 2.98
C ASP A 24 -5.92 -18.07 1.92
N THR A 25 -4.70 -18.23 1.38
CA THR A 25 -4.19 -17.41 0.27
C THR A 25 -5.04 -17.60 -0.99
N LEU A 26 -5.43 -18.83 -1.32
CA LEU A 26 -6.25 -19.13 -2.48
C LEU A 26 -7.63 -18.47 -2.39
N ILE A 27 -8.27 -18.54 -1.21
CA ILE A 27 -9.56 -17.91 -0.93
C ILE A 27 -9.46 -16.39 -1.12
N GLU A 28 -8.39 -15.77 -0.67
CA GLU A 28 -8.19 -14.33 -0.81
C GLU A 28 -8.00 -13.92 -2.27
N VAL A 29 -7.23 -14.70 -3.03
CA VAL A 29 -7.07 -14.51 -4.49
C VAL A 29 -8.40 -14.68 -5.22
N GLU A 30 -9.22 -15.67 -4.86
CA GLU A 30 -10.53 -15.90 -5.48
C GLU A 30 -11.52 -14.75 -5.20
N LYS A 31 -11.53 -14.23 -3.97
CA LYS A 31 -12.34 -13.04 -3.62
C LYS A 31 -11.92 -11.83 -4.44
N ASN A 32 -10.61 -11.57 -4.52
CA ASN A 32 -10.06 -10.47 -5.30
C ASN A 32 -10.42 -10.62 -6.78
N LEU A 33 -10.25 -11.81 -7.36
CA LEU A 33 -10.58 -12.08 -8.74
C LEU A 33 -12.09 -11.92 -9.03
N SER A 34 -12.94 -12.37 -8.12
CA SER A 34 -14.40 -12.19 -8.22
C SER A 34 -14.79 -10.72 -8.19
N PHE A 35 -14.13 -9.93 -7.33
CA PHE A 35 -14.34 -8.49 -7.26
C PHE A 35 -13.95 -7.77 -8.56
N TYR A 36 -12.75 -8.03 -9.11
CA TYR A 36 -12.33 -7.44 -10.38
C TYR A 36 -13.26 -7.84 -11.54
N LYS A 37 -13.76 -9.09 -11.55
CA LYS A 37 -14.76 -9.53 -12.54
C LYS A 37 -16.04 -8.71 -12.44
N ASN A 38 -16.55 -8.48 -11.24
CA ASN A 38 -17.76 -7.68 -11.04
C ASN A 38 -17.55 -6.21 -11.45
N ARG A 39 -16.39 -5.63 -11.15
CA ARG A 39 -16.06 -4.27 -11.56
C ARG A 39 -15.97 -4.12 -13.07
N VAL A 40 -15.37 -5.09 -13.77
CA VAL A 40 -15.33 -5.09 -15.25
C VAL A 40 -16.75 -5.14 -15.82
N ILE A 41 -17.65 -5.93 -15.22
CA ILE A 41 -19.06 -5.97 -15.62
C ILE A 41 -19.73 -4.60 -15.44
N GLU A 42 -19.54 -3.95 -14.29
CA GLU A 42 -20.08 -2.60 -14.03
C GLU A 42 -19.56 -1.54 -15.02
N LEU A 43 -18.26 -1.59 -15.33
CA LEU A 43 -17.62 -0.68 -16.28
C LEU A 43 -18.08 -0.94 -17.73
N GLU A 44 -18.21 -2.20 -18.13
CA GLU A 44 -18.76 -2.58 -19.44
C GLU A 44 -20.22 -2.13 -19.58
N GLU A 45 -21.02 -2.24 -18.53
CA GLU A 45 -22.41 -1.80 -18.53
C GLU A 45 -22.52 -0.27 -18.61
N SER A 46 -21.67 0.44 -17.85
CA SER A 46 -21.55 1.90 -17.93
C SER A 46 -21.11 2.37 -19.32
N LEU A 47 -20.14 1.68 -19.94
CA LEU A 47 -19.67 1.98 -21.29
C LEU A 47 -20.76 1.67 -22.34
N ARG A 48 -21.53 0.59 -22.16
CA ARG A 48 -22.68 0.28 -23.02
C ARG A 48 -23.72 1.39 -22.99
N VAL A 49 -24.09 1.90 -21.82
CA VAL A 49 -25.04 3.02 -21.68
C VAL A 49 -24.51 4.28 -22.39
N LEU A 50 -23.22 4.59 -22.24
CA LEU A 50 -22.60 5.72 -22.93
C LEU A 50 -22.52 5.53 -24.45
N SER A 51 -22.34 4.30 -24.92
CA SER A 51 -22.31 3.97 -26.36
C SER A 51 -23.70 3.92 -27.00
N ALA A 52 -24.74 3.63 -26.20
CA ALA A 52 -26.11 3.42 -26.67
C ALA A 52 -26.97 4.69 -26.68
N GLY A 53 -26.53 5.80 -26.08
CA GLY A 53 -27.32 7.03 -26.00
C GLY A 53 -26.46 8.29 -26.00
N GLY A 54 -26.48 9.03 -27.12
CA GLY A 54 -26.04 10.42 -27.13
C GLY A 54 -26.88 11.26 -26.17
N LEU A 55 -26.20 12.03 -25.30
CA LEU A 55 -26.69 13.19 -24.55
C LEU A 55 -28.17 13.15 -24.09
N ALA A 56 -28.43 12.56 -22.92
CA ALA A 56 -29.50 13.04 -22.02
C ALA A 56 -29.40 12.39 -20.64
N VAL A 57 -28.74 13.06 -19.69
CA VAL A 57 -29.13 12.98 -18.28
C VAL A 57 -29.20 14.39 -17.73
N GLY A 58 -30.41 14.92 -17.67
CA GLY A 58 -30.76 15.94 -16.69
C GLY A 58 -31.13 15.24 -15.39
N SER A 59 -30.40 15.56 -14.32
CA SER A 59 -30.87 15.75 -12.94
C SER A 59 -29.70 15.59 -11.99
N GLY A 60 -29.39 16.67 -11.26
CA GLY A 60 -28.43 16.65 -10.17
C GLY A 60 -27.45 17.81 -10.24
N ASP A 61 -27.93 19.01 -9.93
CA ASP A 61 -27.06 20.07 -9.41
C ASP A 61 -26.28 19.52 -8.20
N THR A 62 -25.06 19.06 -8.45
CA THR A 62 -23.90 19.31 -7.58
C THR A 62 -22.69 19.45 -8.50
N THR A 63 -22.64 20.56 -9.22
CA THR A 63 -21.32 21.07 -9.62
C THR A 63 -20.87 21.93 -8.44
N PRO A 64 -19.92 21.50 -7.58
CA PRO A 64 -19.21 22.46 -6.77
C PRO A 64 -18.43 23.31 -7.78
N SER A 65 -18.97 24.49 -8.08
CA SER A 65 -18.23 25.61 -8.65
C SER A 65 -17.17 26.02 -7.63
N GLY A 66 -16.08 25.27 -7.62
CA GLY A 66 -14.86 25.48 -6.87
C GLY A 66 -13.80 24.62 -7.54
N LYS A 67 -12.58 25.12 -7.69
CA LYS A 67 -11.46 24.39 -8.29
C LYS A 67 -11.01 23.24 -7.37
N THR A 68 -11.87 22.26 -7.12
CA THR A 68 -11.55 21.12 -6.27
C THR A 68 -10.72 20.15 -7.11
N LYS A 69 -9.57 19.75 -6.57
CA LYS A 69 -8.65 18.83 -7.25
C LYS A 69 -9.39 17.54 -7.56
N ALA A 70 -9.36 17.08 -8.81
CA ALA A 70 -10.17 15.94 -9.25
C ALA A 70 -9.99 14.70 -8.37
N TRP A 71 -8.80 14.51 -7.82
CA TRP A 71 -8.46 13.38 -6.95
C TRP A 71 -9.17 13.38 -5.59
N THR A 72 -9.81 14.49 -5.17
CA THR A 72 -10.54 14.51 -3.88
C THR A 72 -11.73 13.54 -3.88
N THR A 73 -12.22 13.12 -5.05
CA THR A 73 -13.30 12.14 -5.16
C THR A 73 -12.91 10.76 -4.63
N TYR A 74 -11.61 10.44 -4.56
CA TYR A 74 -11.10 9.15 -4.06
C TYR A 74 -10.87 9.15 -2.54
N LEU A 75 -10.96 10.30 -1.87
CA LEU A 75 -10.72 10.39 -0.42
C LEU A 75 -11.67 9.54 0.44
N PRO A 76 -12.98 9.45 0.14
CA PRO A 76 -13.88 8.59 0.91
C PRO A 76 -13.48 7.11 0.84
N ASP A 77 -12.94 6.67 -0.30
CA ASP A 77 -12.61 5.26 -0.54
C ASP A 77 -11.40 4.80 0.28
N LEU A 78 -10.51 5.71 0.71
CA LEU A 78 -9.41 5.41 1.64
C LEU A 78 -9.88 4.88 3.00
N GLN A 79 -11.13 5.19 3.40
CA GLN A 79 -11.71 4.74 4.67
C GLN A 79 -12.72 3.60 4.47
N HIS A 80 -12.82 3.06 3.27
CA HIS A 80 -13.81 2.05 2.96
C HIS A 80 -13.52 0.73 3.69
N ALA A 81 -14.56 0.02 4.13
CA ALA A 81 -14.41 -1.25 4.85
C ALA A 81 -13.77 -2.38 4.01
N ASN A 82 -13.90 -2.29 2.69
CA ASN A 82 -13.28 -3.19 1.71
C ASN A 82 -11.86 -2.70 1.35
N GLY A 83 -10.84 -3.52 1.64
CA GLY A 83 -9.43 -3.23 1.33
C GLY A 83 -9.14 -3.02 -0.16
N GLY A 84 -9.89 -3.68 -1.05
CA GLY A 84 -9.75 -3.48 -2.50
C GLY A 84 -10.11 -2.05 -2.95
N LEU A 85 -11.12 -1.44 -2.34
CA LEU A 85 -11.50 -0.04 -2.62
C LEU A 85 -10.47 0.94 -2.05
N ARG A 86 -9.92 0.65 -0.86
CA ARG A 86 -8.81 1.42 -0.32
C ARG A 86 -7.57 1.34 -1.21
N LEU A 87 -7.28 0.16 -1.75
CA LEU A 87 -6.18 -0.07 -2.68
C LEU A 87 -6.37 0.71 -3.99
N GLU A 88 -7.55 0.65 -4.59
CA GLU A 88 -7.91 1.44 -5.78
C GLU A 88 -7.72 2.93 -5.52
N ALA A 89 -8.18 3.43 -4.38
CA ALA A 89 -8.02 4.82 -3.99
C ALA A 89 -6.53 5.21 -3.85
N VAL A 90 -5.70 4.36 -3.24
CA VAL A 90 -4.25 4.59 -3.13
C VAL A 90 -3.60 4.73 -4.51
N TYR A 91 -3.91 3.83 -5.45
CA TYR A 91 -3.39 3.93 -6.82
C TYR A 91 -3.90 5.19 -7.52
N ALA A 92 -5.21 5.43 -7.47
CA ALA A 92 -5.82 6.59 -8.12
C ALA A 92 -5.24 7.91 -7.62
N LEU A 93 -4.95 8.04 -6.32
CA LEU A 93 -4.30 9.21 -5.74
C LEU A 93 -2.81 9.31 -6.12
N GLY A 94 -2.07 8.20 -6.13
CA GLY A 94 -0.65 8.18 -6.49
C GLY A 94 -0.39 8.54 -7.96
N GLU A 95 -1.22 8.04 -8.86
CA GLU A 95 -1.13 8.29 -10.31
C GLU A 95 -1.40 9.75 -10.70
N THR A 96 -1.94 10.56 -9.79
CA THR A 96 -2.17 11.99 -10.04
C THR A 96 -0.89 12.79 -10.26
N GLY A 97 0.23 12.34 -9.67
CA GLY A 97 1.46 13.12 -9.60
C GLY A 97 1.36 14.36 -8.71
N ASP A 98 0.24 14.58 -8.00
CA ASP A 98 0.00 15.78 -7.21
C ASP A 98 0.50 15.59 -5.78
N SER A 99 1.52 16.35 -5.38
CA SER A 99 2.11 16.23 -4.04
C SER A 99 1.14 16.51 -2.89
N ASP A 100 0.02 17.18 -3.15
CA ASP A 100 -0.98 17.47 -2.12
C ASP A 100 -1.75 16.22 -1.66
N VAL A 101 -1.62 15.09 -2.36
CA VAL A 101 -2.20 13.81 -1.91
C VAL A 101 -1.39 13.16 -0.78
N VAL A 102 -0.13 13.56 -0.58
CA VAL A 102 0.80 12.89 0.36
C VAL A 102 0.26 12.82 1.79
N PRO A 103 -0.34 13.87 2.37
CA PRO A 103 -0.93 13.79 3.71
C PRO A 103 -2.08 12.78 3.80
N HIS A 104 -2.74 12.45 2.70
CA HIS A 104 -3.83 11.48 2.62
C HIS A 104 -3.34 10.04 2.38
N LEU A 105 -2.25 9.87 1.62
CA LEU A 105 -1.61 8.58 1.41
C LEU A 105 -0.81 8.11 2.63
N THR A 106 -0.12 9.01 3.32
CA THR A 106 0.79 8.65 4.42
C THR A 106 0.16 7.75 5.50
N PRO A 107 -1.08 7.98 5.98
CA PRO A 107 -1.75 7.10 6.93
C PRO A 107 -1.98 5.66 6.43
N MET A 108 -2.07 5.47 5.11
CA MET A 108 -2.31 4.16 4.49
C MET A 108 -1.11 3.22 4.61
N LEU A 109 0.07 3.71 5.02
CA LEU A 109 1.21 2.89 5.44
C LEU A 109 0.94 2.09 6.72
N LEU A 110 -0.15 2.37 7.42
CA LEU A 110 -0.59 1.66 8.62
C LEU A 110 -1.90 0.88 8.40
N ASP A 111 -2.35 0.74 7.15
CA ASP A 111 -3.56 -0.01 6.82
C ASP A 111 -3.46 -1.47 7.27
N GLU A 112 -4.59 -2.07 7.65
CA GLU A 112 -4.65 -3.48 8.03
C GLU A 112 -4.21 -4.43 6.89
N ASP A 113 -4.50 -4.04 5.64
CA ASP A 113 -4.19 -4.82 4.45
C ASP A 113 -2.75 -4.54 3.97
N LEU A 114 -1.96 -5.61 3.86
CA LEU A 114 -0.58 -5.55 3.40
C LEU A 114 -0.45 -4.99 1.97
N PHE A 115 -1.42 -5.25 1.10
CA PHE A 115 -1.41 -4.77 -0.28
C PHE A 115 -1.58 -3.25 -0.32
N VAL A 116 -2.42 -2.70 0.55
CA VAL A 116 -2.63 -1.26 0.69
C VAL A 116 -1.37 -0.59 1.23
N ARG A 117 -0.76 -1.13 2.29
CA ARG A 117 0.51 -0.60 2.84
C ARG A 117 1.63 -0.61 1.80
N MET A 118 1.81 -1.73 1.10
CA MET A 118 2.82 -1.90 0.06
C MET A 118 2.60 -0.93 -1.11
N ALA A 119 1.36 -0.83 -1.61
CA ALA A 119 1.02 0.09 -2.69
C ALA A 119 1.26 1.54 -2.27
N THR A 120 0.92 1.90 -1.03
CA THR A 120 1.16 3.24 -0.49
C THR A 120 2.63 3.60 -0.50
N ALA A 121 3.52 2.70 -0.06
CA ALA A 121 4.96 2.94 -0.09
C ALA A 121 5.48 3.18 -1.52
N ARG A 122 4.96 2.44 -2.51
CA ARG A 122 5.30 2.62 -3.93
C ARG A 122 4.77 3.94 -4.49
N MET A 123 3.53 4.32 -4.18
CA MET A 123 2.96 5.58 -4.66
C MET A 123 3.69 6.78 -4.06
N LEU A 124 4.14 6.70 -2.80
CA LEU A 124 4.98 7.75 -2.19
C LEU A 124 6.37 7.85 -2.84
N ASP A 125 6.95 6.74 -3.31
CA ASP A 125 8.17 6.72 -4.14
C ASP A 125 7.95 7.43 -5.47
N ASP A 126 6.88 7.07 -6.19
CA ASP A 126 6.58 7.61 -7.51
C ASP A 126 6.27 9.12 -7.47
N LEU A 127 5.61 9.59 -6.40
CA LEU A 127 5.41 11.02 -6.15
C LEU A 127 6.72 11.75 -5.79
N GLY A 128 7.73 11.03 -5.28
CA GLY A 128 9.06 11.57 -5.00
C GLY A 128 9.09 12.65 -3.91
N VAL A 129 8.07 12.72 -3.05
CA VAL A 129 7.90 13.85 -2.13
C VAL A 129 8.69 13.62 -0.84
N LYS A 130 9.61 14.54 -0.56
CA LYS A 130 10.50 14.50 0.62
C LYS A 130 9.77 14.43 1.96
N SER A 131 8.56 14.99 2.06
CA SER A 131 7.77 14.96 3.30
C SER A 131 7.26 13.56 3.68
N ALA A 132 7.29 12.59 2.75
CA ALA A 132 6.92 11.20 3.03
C ALA A 132 8.01 10.41 3.77
N VAL A 133 9.26 10.91 3.78
CA VAL A 133 10.43 10.21 4.33
C VAL A 133 10.23 9.71 5.78
N PRO A 134 9.73 10.52 6.74
CA PRO A 134 9.51 10.03 8.11
C PRO A 134 8.61 8.80 8.17
N ALA A 135 7.54 8.79 7.40
CA ALA A 135 6.57 7.69 7.44
C ALA A 135 7.12 6.43 6.74
N LEU A 136 7.86 6.62 5.64
CA LEU A 136 8.57 5.52 4.97
C LEU A 136 9.66 4.91 5.87
N ILE A 137 10.33 5.72 6.72
CA ILE A 137 11.27 5.20 7.73
C ILE A 137 10.54 4.27 8.70
N GLU A 138 9.36 4.66 9.20
CA GLU A 138 8.58 3.82 10.11
C GLU A 138 8.08 2.54 9.43
N ALA A 139 7.74 2.58 8.14
CA ALA A 139 7.33 1.41 7.36
C ALA A 139 8.45 0.35 7.18
N LEU A 140 9.72 0.66 7.51
CA LEU A 140 10.79 -0.34 7.59
C LEU A 140 10.60 -1.34 8.74
N ASP A 141 9.78 -1.02 9.74
CA ASP A 141 9.44 -1.90 10.86
C ASP A 141 8.20 -2.77 10.58
N ASP A 142 7.64 -2.71 9.36
CA ASP A 142 6.45 -3.50 9.02
C ASP A 142 6.68 -5.00 9.20
N VAL A 143 5.66 -5.73 9.62
CA VAL A 143 5.71 -7.19 9.78
C VAL A 143 5.95 -7.90 8.44
N GLN A 144 5.45 -7.36 7.34
CA GLN A 144 5.54 -7.93 6.00
C GLN A 144 6.81 -7.47 5.27
N GLY A 145 7.60 -8.43 4.79
CA GLY A 145 8.84 -8.15 4.06
C GLY A 145 8.64 -7.32 2.81
N ALA A 146 7.53 -7.51 2.09
CA ALA A 146 7.22 -6.76 0.86
C ALA A 146 6.97 -5.27 1.14
N VAL A 147 6.37 -4.92 2.28
CA VAL A 147 6.17 -3.52 2.68
C VAL A 147 7.52 -2.90 3.04
N ARG A 148 8.35 -3.60 3.80
CA ARG A 148 9.72 -3.15 4.14
C ARG A 148 10.58 -2.92 2.89
N GLU A 149 10.46 -3.80 1.90
CA GLU A 149 11.16 -3.68 0.62
C GLU A 149 10.70 -2.43 -0.15
N ALA A 150 9.39 -2.23 -0.29
CA ALA A 150 8.86 -1.03 -0.94
C ALA A 150 9.33 0.26 -0.23
N ALA A 151 9.29 0.27 1.11
CA ALA A 151 9.73 1.40 1.92
C ALA A 151 11.23 1.71 1.75
N VAL A 152 12.12 0.70 1.80
CA VAL A 152 13.57 0.96 1.63
C VAL A 152 13.92 1.40 0.20
N VAL A 153 13.22 0.89 -0.82
CA VAL A 153 13.40 1.35 -2.20
C VAL A 153 13.01 2.83 -2.32
N ALA A 154 11.83 3.19 -1.79
CA ALA A 154 11.36 4.57 -1.78
C ALA A 154 12.33 5.51 -1.08
N LEU A 155 12.80 5.12 0.12
CA LEU A 155 13.77 5.92 0.87
C LEU A 155 15.07 6.14 0.11
N ARG A 156 15.63 5.10 -0.52
CA ARG A 156 16.86 5.22 -1.32
C ARG A 156 16.69 6.16 -2.50
N ARG A 157 15.54 6.10 -3.19
CA ARG A 157 15.27 6.95 -4.35
C ARG A 157 15.00 8.40 -3.97
N ILE A 158 14.21 8.64 -2.92
CA ILE A 158 13.86 10.00 -2.47
C ILE A 158 15.08 10.69 -1.84
N THR A 159 15.85 9.97 -1.01
CA THR A 159 16.94 10.57 -0.21
C THR A 159 18.31 10.47 -0.86
N GLY A 160 18.52 9.50 -1.76
CA GLY A 160 19.83 9.15 -2.29
C GLY A 160 20.73 8.40 -1.30
N GLU A 161 20.25 8.11 -0.09
CA GLU A 161 21.02 7.47 0.97
C GLU A 161 20.75 5.96 0.99
N ASP A 162 21.81 5.15 1.14
CA ASP A 162 21.69 3.73 1.40
C ASP A 162 22.32 3.37 2.75
N MET A 163 21.49 2.94 3.69
CA MET A 163 21.96 2.54 5.01
C MET A 163 22.22 1.04 5.12
N GLY A 164 22.11 0.29 4.02
CA GLY A 164 22.31 -1.16 3.98
C GLY A 164 21.19 -1.93 4.70
N PHE A 165 19.96 -1.44 4.61
CA PHE A 165 18.80 -2.11 5.17
C PHE A 165 18.45 -3.33 4.30
N ASN A 166 18.37 -4.51 4.91
CA ASN A 166 17.94 -5.74 4.26
C ASN A 166 16.52 -6.10 4.73
N PRO A 167 15.50 -6.05 3.86
CA PRO A 167 14.11 -6.29 4.24
C PRO A 167 13.86 -7.72 4.72
N VAL A 168 14.68 -8.71 4.34
CA VAL A 168 14.58 -10.10 4.81
C VAL A 168 15.69 -10.49 5.80
N GLY A 169 16.46 -9.50 6.29
CA GLY A 169 17.51 -9.72 7.29
C GLY A 169 16.97 -10.01 8.68
N SER A 170 17.85 -10.33 9.64
CA SER A 170 17.46 -10.59 11.03
C SER A 170 16.81 -9.37 11.69
N ASP A 171 15.92 -9.58 12.67
CA ASP A 171 15.24 -8.49 13.39
C ASP A 171 16.24 -7.52 14.04
N VAL A 172 17.35 -8.05 14.56
CA VAL A 172 18.43 -7.26 15.18
C VAL A 172 19.10 -6.35 14.14
N ASP A 173 19.40 -6.89 12.95
CA ASP A 173 20.00 -6.10 11.87
C ASP A 173 19.02 -5.06 11.35
N ARG A 174 17.75 -5.42 11.15
CA ARG A 174 16.69 -4.47 10.71
C ARG A 174 16.53 -3.34 11.71
N ALA A 175 16.44 -3.63 13.00
CA ALA A 175 16.31 -2.63 14.06
C ALA A 175 17.52 -1.67 14.11
N LYS A 176 18.74 -2.19 13.94
CA LYS A 176 19.96 -1.37 13.86
C LYS A 176 19.93 -0.40 12.68
N ARG A 177 19.48 -0.88 11.51
CA ARG A 177 19.42 -0.10 10.26
C ARG A 177 18.28 0.91 10.29
N LEU A 178 17.13 0.54 10.85
CA LEU A 178 16.01 1.45 11.14
C LEU A 178 16.43 2.57 12.08
N LYS A 179 17.17 2.25 13.16
CA LYS A 179 17.74 3.28 14.04
C LYS A 179 18.66 4.24 13.28
N ALA A 180 19.49 3.74 12.37
CA ALA A 180 20.33 4.60 11.54
C ALA A 180 19.51 5.58 10.69
N TRP A 181 18.40 5.11 10.09
CA TRP A 181 17.46 5.95 9.34
C TRP A 181 16.83 7.04 10.21
N ARG A 182 16.30 6.67 11.38
CA ARG A 182 15.72 7.63 12.34
C ARG A 182 16.75 8.65 12.81
N ASP A 183 17.96 8.22 13.11
CA ASP A 183 19.04 9.10 13.57
C ASP A 183 19.52 10.05 12.46
N TRP A 184 19.56 9.59 11.20
CA TRP A 184 19.85 10.44 10.05
C TRP A 184 18.78 11.50 9.85
N TRP A 185 17.49 11.12 9.89
CA TRP A 185 16.39 12.08 9.75
C TRP A 185 16.40 13.13 10.86
N LYS A 186 16.67 12.75 12.10
CA LYS A 186 16.82 13.70 13.21
C LYS A 186 17.94 14.72 13.01
N ARG A 187 19.00 14.37 12.28
CA ARG A 187 20.15 15.26 12.05
C ARG A 187 19.99 16.12 10.80
N LYS A 188 19.41 15.57 9.73
CA LYS A 188 19.38 16.18 8.39
C LYS A 188 17.98 16.48 7.86
N GLY A 189 16.90 16.11 8.56
CA GLY A 189 15.54 16.19 8.04
C GLY A 189 15.13 17.61 7.64
N ASP A 190 15.39 18.59 8.51
CA ASP A 190 15.04 19.99 8.25
C ASP A 190 15.82 20.57 7.05
N ASP A 191 17.11 20.29 6.98
CA ASP A 191 17.98 20.68 5.86
C ASP A 191 17.53 20.00 4.56
N PHE A 192 17.22 18.70 4.62
CA PHE A 192 16.74 17.91 3.49
C PHE A 192 15.42 18.44 2.93
N LEU A 193 14.47 18.81 3.79
CA LEU A 193 13.18 19.40 3.40
C LEU A 193 13.36 20.80 2.79
N THR A 194 14.30 21.61 3.32
CA THR A 194 14.49 23.00 2.88
C THR A 194 15.55 23.16 1.77
N GLY A 195 16.24 22.09 1.40
CA GLY A 195 17.26 22.09 0.35
C GLY A 195 18.54 22.86 0.75
N ARG A 196 18.83 22.93 2.05
CA ARG A 196 19.99 23.62 2.62
C ARG A 196 21.13 22.65 2.97
#